data_AF-A0A1Q5UFS5-F1
#
_entry.id   AF-A0A1Q5UFS5-F1
#
_cell.length_a   1.000
_cell.length_b   1.000
_cell.length_c   1.000
_cell.angle_alpha   90.00
_cell.angle_beta   90.00
_cell.angle_gamma   90.00
#
_symmetry.space_group_name_H-M   'P 1'
#
loop_
_entity.id
_entity.type
_entity.pdbx_description
1 polymer ?
#
loop_
_entity_poly.entity_id
_entity_poly.type
_entity_poly.pdbx_seq_one_letter_code
_entity_poly.pdbx_strand_id
1 'polypeptide(L)'
;MPPGTRTTARPLLDNPVFMIILWCMHCLRTTIAEWDVTLGLPFAVECVRDAKASVSCKQCSGRASTCIPAATAMLGDCQDLNLVFAWARRVFWTVDPADPEQFVEWPYPSEVRRKVAEFMKELAHCFDVSEQAHRKEHRLTGNKAHVKQNHADYNAFLVARRSELPSVPAPSPLDTKEEKAARFSKRLLRLLPGDEGYITWTLGKRAFFDGVSQVVREAQDDRDSDNDSNVSIGGDELEERTMIDFPLPLEEI
;
A
#
# COMPACT_ATOMS: atom_id res chain seq x y z
N MET A 1 -31.06 0.67 42.24
CA MET A 1 -31.04 1.01 40.80
C MET A 1 -29.70 0.57 40.24
N PRO A 2 -29.65 -0.30 39.22
CA PRO A 2 -28.39 -0.65 38.60
C PRO A 2 -27.90 0.54 37.74
N PRO A 3 -26.59 0.79 37.67
CA PRO A 3 -26.04 1.83 36.81
C PRO A 3 -26.27 1.44 35.35
N GLY A 4 -27.05 2.25 34.63
CA GLY A 4 -27.26 2.08 33.20
C GLY A 4 -25.95 2.23 32.46
N THR A 5 -25.50 1.15 31.83
CA THR A 5 -24.47 1.17 30.80
C THR A 5 -24.99 1.97 29.60
N ARG A 6 -24.81 3.30 29.62
CA ARG A 6 -24.91 4.10 28.40
C ARG A 6 -23.73 3.73 27.52
N THR A 7 -23.89 2.72 26.67
CA THR A 7 -23.13 2.59 25.44
C THR A 7 -23.52 3.78 24.58
N THR A 8 -22.79 4.90 24.71
CA THR A 8 -22.89 6.02 23.79
C THR A 8 -22.41 5.54 22.42
N ALA A 9 -23.34 5.08 21.60
CA ALA A 9 -23.07 4.69 20.23
C ALA A 9 -22.40 5.87 19.52
N ARG A 10 -21.19 5.62 18.98
CA ARG A 10 -20.40 6.62 18.25
C ARG A 10 -21.19 7.07 17.00
N PRO A 11 -21.42 8.38 16.78
CA PRO A 11 -22.17 8.85 15.62
C PRO A 11 -21.44 8.53 14.31
N LEU A 12 -22.07 7.72 13.46
CA LEU A 12 -21.49 7.26 12.20
C LEU A 12 -21.67 8.27 11.07
N LEU A 13 -20.76 8.27 10.11
CA LEU A 13 -20.86 8.98 8.83
C LEU A 13 -21.84 8.25 7.92
N ASP A 14 -22.57 9.02 7.09
CA ASP A 14 -23.44 8.44 6.07
C ASP A 14 -22.60 7.76 4.97
N ASN A 15 -21.40 8.28 4.70
CA ASN A 15 -20.42 7.72 3.77
C ASN A 15 -19.09 7.46 4.50
N PRO A 16 -18.78 6.19 4.84
CA PRO A 16 -17.49 5.82 5.41
C PRO A 16 -16.33 6.15 4.46
N VAL A 17 -15.21 6.62 5.00
CA VAL A 17 -14.03 6.98 4.23
C VAL A 17 -13.00 5.85 4.31
N PHE A 18 -12.65 5.28 3.16
CA PHE A 18 -11.55 4.33 3.04
C PHE A 18 -10.22 5.09 2.97
N MET A 19 -9.33 4.82 3.93
CA MET A 19 -8.07 5.53 4.00
C MET A 19 -7.08 4.90 3.01
N ILE A 20 -6.79 5.61 1.93
CA ILE A 20 -5.81 5.14 0.94
C ILE A 20 -4.41 5.28 1.51
N ILE A 21 -3.94 6.49 1.85
CA ILE A 21 -2.54 6.69 2.32
C ILE A 21 -2.45 6.73 3.86
N LEU A 22 -3.50 7.20 4.52
CA LEU A 22 -3.51 7.44 5.97
C LEU A 22 -4.19 6.31 6.75
N TRP A 23 -4.07 5.07 6.27
CA TRP A 23 -4.40 3.90 7.07
C TRP A 23 -3.45 3.79 8.26
N CYS A 24 -3.85 3.06 9.31
CA CYS A 24 -3.03 2.92 10.52
C CYS A 24 -2.24 1.61 10.51
N MET A 25 -1.08 1.62 11.16
CA MET A 25 -0.20 0.45 11.30
C MET A 25 -0.90 -0.72 12.02
N HIS A 26 -1.88 -0.46 12.88
CA HIS A 26 -2.70 -1.52 13.48
C HIS A 26 -3.54 -2.26 12.43
N CYS A 27 -4.18 -1.55 11.51
CA CYS A 27 -4.96 -2.18 10.43
C CYS A 27 -4.04 -2.93 9.46
N LEU A 28 -2.88 -2.37 9.10
CA LEU A 28 -1.88 -3.07 8.28
C LEU A 28 -1.46 -4.39 8.94
N ARG A 29 -0.99 -4.35 10.19
CA ARG A 29 -0.52 -5.54 10.93
C ARG A 29 -1.61 -6.59 11.12
N THR A 30 -2.84 -6.12 11.37
CA THR A 30 -4.02 -7.00 11.45
C THR A 30 -4.25 -7.70 10.12
N THR A 31 -4.23 -6.95 9.02
CA THR A 31 -4.41 -7.51 7.67
C THR A 31 -3.30 -8.50 7.36
N ILE A 32 -2.03 -8.20 7.66
CA ILE A 32 -0.91 -9.15 7.48
C ILE A 32 -1.15 -10.45 8.27
N ALA A 33 -1.59 -10.34 9.52
CA ALA A 33 -1.79 -11.50 10.39
C ALA A 33 -3.01 -12.35 10.01
N GLU A 34 -4.11 -11.71 9.61
CA GLU A 34 -5.41 -12.35 9.40
C GLU A 34 -5.73 -12.65 7.93
N TRP A 35 -4.96 -12.11 6.97
CA TRP A 35 -5.22 -12.32 5.55
C TRP A 35 -5.00 -13.78 5.13
N ASP A 36 -6.05 -14.35 4.54
CA ASP A 36 -6.11 -15.72 4.05
C ASP A 36 -5.91 -15.77 2.54
N VAL A 37 -4.79 -16.38 2.15
CA VAL A 37 -4.38 -16.57 0.77
C VAL A 37 -5.32 -17.47 -0.03
N THR A 38 -6.05 -18.37 0.63
CA THR A 38 -6.91 -19.36 -0.02
C THR A 38 -8.15 -18.72 -0.66
N LEU A 39 -8.51 -17.50 -0.25
CA LEU A 39 -9.65 -16.78 -0.80
C LEU A 39 -9.39 -16.24 -2.22
N GLY A 40 -8.13 -16.22 -2.68
CA GLY A 40 -7.77 -15.72 -4.02
C GLY A 40 -8.09 -14.24 -4.25
N LEU A 41 -8.39 -13.49 -3.18
CA LEU A 41 -8.69 -12.06 -3.19
C LEU A 41 -7.39 -11.26 -3.07
N PRO A 42 -7.33 -10.03 -3.61
CA PRO A 42 -6.14 -9.20 -3.48
C PRO A 42 -5.92 -8.80 -2.01
N PHE A 43 -4.66 -8.70 -1.59
CA PHE A 43 -4.33 -8.15 -0.29
C PHE A 43 -4.79 -6.69 -0.19
N ALA A 44 -5.49 -6.31 0.88
CA ALA A 44 -6.02 -4.96 1.06
C ALA A 44 -6.09 -4.52 2.53
N VAL A 45 -5.51 -3.35 2.81
CA VAL A 45 -5.57 -2.76 4.15
C VAL A 45 -6.90 -2.06 4.33
N GLU A 46 -7.83 -2.70 5.05
CA GLU A 46 -9.19 -2.18 5.26
C GLU A 46 -9.28 -1.18 6.43
N CYS A 47 -8.59 -0.05 6.34
CA CYS A 47 -8.71 1.01 7.33
C CYS A 47 -9.83 1.99 6.96
N VAL A 48 -10.96 1.88 7.65
CA VAL A 48 -12.15 2.71 7.40
C VAL A 48 -12.37 3.72 8.52
N ARG A 49 -12.55 4.99 8.17
CA ARG A 49 -13.08 6.02 9.08
C ARG A 49 -14.57 6.18 8.87
N ASP A 50 -15.33 5.76 9.88
CA ASP A 50 -16.77 5.59 9.80
C ASP A 50 -17.54 6.53 10.73
N ALA A 51 -16.89 7.41 11.49
CA ALA A 51 -17.61 8.32 12.39
C ALA A 51 -17.29 9.79 12.22
N LYS A 52 -18.28 10.59 12.63
CA LYS A 52 -18.33 12.04 12.45
C LYS A 52 -17.22 12.80 13.18
N ALA A 53 -16.80 12.34 14.36
CA ALA A 53 -15.92 13.13 15.24
C ALA A 53 -14.79 12.33 15.91
N SER A 54 -14.43 11.16 15.40
CA SER A 54 -13.39 10.32 16.01
C SER A 54 -12.15 10.22 15.14
N VAL A 55 -11.00 10.28 15.81
CA VAL A 55 -9.67 10.10 15.22
C VAL A 55 -9.34 8.63 14.96
N SER A 56 -10.11 7.69 15.52
CA SER A 56 -9.91 6.24 15.34
C SER A 56 -10.67 5.71 14.12
N CYS A 57 -10.07 4.74 13.42
CA CYS A 57 -10.76 3.93 12.42
C CYS A 57 -11.72 2.93 13.08
N LYS A 58 -12.60 2.33 12.29
CA LYS A 58 -13.58 1.32 12.70
C LYS A 58 -12.93 0.19 13.50
N GLN A 59 -11.84 -0.39 12.98
CA GLN A 59 -11.14 -1.51 13.62
C GLN A 59 -10.53 -1.10 14.98
N CYS A 60 -9.75 -0.01 15.03
CA CYS A 60 -9.16 0.47 16.28
C CYS A 60 -10.23 0.88 17.31
N SER A 61 -11.33 1.50 16.86
CA SER A 61 -12.46 1.82 17.72
C SER A 61 -13.06 0.56 18.35
N GLY A 62 -13.28 -0.50 17.57
CA GLY A 62 -13.78 -1.78 18.07
C GLY A 62 -12.84 -2.46 19.07
N ARG A 63 -11.53 -2.23 18.93
CA ARG A 63 -10.48 -2.75 19.83
C ARG A 63 -10.14 -1.82 20.99
N ALA A 64 -10.88 -0.72 21.18
CA ALA A 64 -10.58 0.34 22.15
C ALA A 64 -9.11 0.83 22.10
N SER A 65 -8.52 0.86 20.90
CA SER A 65 -7.12 1.24 20.67
C SER A 65 -7.02 2.57 19.92
N THR A 66 -5.85 3.22 20.06
CA THR A 66 -5.53 4.44 19.31
C THR A 66 -5.01 4.07 17.94
N CYS A 67 -5.46 4.75 16.88
CA CYS A 67 -4.83 4.63 15.56
C CYS A 67 -3.40 5.17 15.60
N ILE A 68 -2.46 4.35 15.14
CA ILE A 68 -1.08 4.76 14.93
C ILE A 68 -0.89 4.91 13.41
N PRO A 69 -0.82 6.14 12.87
CA PRO A 69 -0.48 6.31 11.45
C PRO A 69 0.96 5.87 11.22
N ALA A 70 1.35 5.57 9.97
CA ALA A 70 2.76 5.39 9.62
C ALA A 70 3.59 6.63 10.01
N ALA A 71 4.90 6.44 10.20
CA ALA A 71 5.81 7.54 10.50
C ALA A 71 5.75 8.62 9.40
N THR A 72 5.70 9.89 9.78
CA THR A 72 5.52 11.02 8.83
C THR A 72 6.60 11.05 7.74
N ALA A 73 7.81 10.59 8.08
CA ALA A 73 8.95 10.47 7.15
C ALA A 73 8.78 9.39 6.07
N MET A 74 7.77 8.54 6.19
CA MET A 74 7.51 7.39 5.30
C MET A 74 6.14 7.48 4.59
N LEU A 75 5.51 8.66 4.59
CA LEU A 75 4.19 8.81 3.94
C LEU A 75 4.26 8.64 2.42
N GLY A 76 5.41 8.93 1.81
CA GLY A 76 5.68 8.65 0.41
C GLY A 76 5.79 7.15 0.17
N ASP A 77 6.47 6.42 1.05
CA ASP A 77 6.53 4.95 0.99
C ASP A 77 5.14 4.32 1.17
N CYS A 78 4.28 4.91 2.03
CA CYS A 78 2.87 4.51 2.12
C CYS A 78 2.15 4.73 0.78
N GLN A 79 2.38 5.86 0.12
CA GLN A 79 1.80 6.13 -1.19
C GLN A 79 2.28 5.11 -2.22
N ASP A 80 3.57 4.79 -2.25
CA ASP A 80 4.16 3.83 -3.17
C ASP A 80 3.55 2.43 -2.98
N LEU A 81 3.41 1.96 -1.73
CA LEU A 81 2.74 0.70 -1.41
C LEU A 81 1.29 0.67 -1.95
N ASN A 82 0.55 1.77 -1.78
CA ASN A 82 -0.82 1.86 -2.27
C ASN A 82 -0.92 1.91 -3.79
N LEU A 83 0.03 2.57 -4.46
CA LEU A 83 0.10 2.60 -5.92
C LEU A 83 0.35 1.19 -6.47
N VAL A 84 1.28 0.44 -5.88
CA VAL A 84 1.54 -0.96 -6.23
C VAL A 84 0.29 -1.82 -6.01
N PHE A 85 -0.40 -1.67 -4.87
CA PHE A 85 -1.64 -2.42 -4.62
C PHE A 85 -2.77 -2.05 -5.58
N ALA A 86 -2.92 -0.78 -5.93
CA ALA A 86 -3.93 -0.34 -6.89
C ALA A 86 -3.62 -0.89 -8.30
N TRP A 87 -2.36 -0.85 -8.72
CA TRP A 87 -1.90 -1.45 -9.96
C TRP A 87 -2.17 -2.97 -9.98
N ALA A 88 -1.76 -3.71 -8.96
CA ALA A 88 -1.96 -5.16 -8.91
C ALA A 88 -3.45 -5.54 -8.99
N ARG A 89 -4.32 -4.83 -8.25
CA ARG A 89 -5.78 -5.04 -8.35
C ARG A 89 -6.32 -4.77 -9.75
N ARG A 90 -5.85 -3.71 -10.41
CA ARG A 90 -6.24 -3.38 -11.78
C ARG A 90 -5.83 -4.47 -12.76
N VAL A 91 -4.60 -4.95 -12.65
CA VAL A 91 -4.02 -5.89 -13.62
C VAL A 91 -4.56 -7.31 -13.45
N PHE A 92 -4.68 -7.79 -12.21
CA PHE A 92 -4.93 -9.21 -11.95
C PHE A 92 -6.36 -9.52 -11.50
N TRP A 93 -7.15 -8.52 -11.08
CA TRP A 93 -8.51 -8.70 -10.53
C TRP A 93 -9.59 -7.84 -11.18
N THR A 94 -9.26 -6.90 -12.06
CA THR A 94 -10.27 -6.06 -12.70
C THR A 94 -10.74 -6.67 -14.01
N VAL A 95 -12.06 -6.75 -14.15
CA VAL A 95 -12.77 -7.16 -15.36
C VAL A 95 -13.19 -5.90 -16.12
N ASP A 96 -13.24 -5.98 -17.46
CA ASP A 96 -13.68 -4.86 -18.31
C ASP A 96 -15.07 -4.36 -17.90
N PRO A 97 -15.22 -3.07 -17.51
CA PRO A 97 -16.51 -2.51 -17.11
C PRO A 97 -17.54 -2.39 -18.23
N ALA A 98 -17.16 -2.62 -19.50
CA ALA A 98 -18.06 -2.51 -20.65
C ALA A 98 -19.06 -3.67 -20.81
N ASP A 99 -18.82 -4.82 -20.17
CA ASP A 99 -19.74 -5.98 -20.26
C ASP A 99 -19.86 -6.74 -18.92
N PRO A 100 -20.70 -6.26 -18.00
CA PRO A 100 -20.90 -6.85 -16.68
C PRO A 100 -21.73 -8.15 -16.66
N GLU A 101 -22.35 -8.56 -17.77
CA GLU A 101 -23.19 -9.77 -17.86
C GLU A 101 -22.45 -10.99 -18.42
N GLN A 102 -21.29 -10.79 -19.05
CA GLN A 102 -20.43 -11.89 -19.43
C GLN A 102 -19.78 -12.47 -18.16
N PHE A 103 -19.85 -13.78 -17.95
CA PHE A 103 -19.05 -14.46 -16.92
C PHE A 103 -17.56 -14.33 -17.32
N VAL A 104 -16.96 -13.18 -17.05
CA VAL A 104 -15.57 -12.91 -17.45
C VAL A 104 -14.64 -13.56 -16.44
N GLU A 105 -13.99 -14.61 -16.91
CA GLU A 105 -12.84 -15.22 -16.26
C GLU A 105 -11.77 -14.14 -16.01
N TRP A 106 -11.24 -14.06 -14.79
CA TRP A 106 -10.24 -13.04 -14.46
C TRP A 106 -9.04 -13.17 -15.41
N PRO A 107 -8.34 -12.08 -15.76
CA PRO A 107 -7.33 -12.11 -16.83
C PRO A 107 -6.24 -13.17 -16.63
N TYR A 108 -6.02 -13.54 -15.36
CA TYR A 108 -5.09 -14.58 -14.93
C TYR A 108 -5.78 -15.71 -14.14
N PRO A 109 -5.27 -16.95 -14.26
CA PRO A 109 -5.72 -18.08 -13.46
C PRO A 109 -5.66 -17.83 -11.95
N SER A 110 -6.46 -18.57 -11.18
CA SER A 110 -6.48 -18.43 -9.71
C SER A 110 -5.12 -18.60 -9.06
N GLU A 111 -4.27 -19.47 -9.61
CA GLU A 111 -2.94 -19.73 -9.09
C GLU A 111 -1.99 -18.53 -9.24
N VAL A 112 -1.98 -17.87 -10.41
CA VAL A 112 -1.22 -16.64 -10.63
C VAL A 112 -1.64 -15.56 -9.63
N ARG A 113 -2.95 -15.38 -9.49
CA ARG A 113 -3.51 -14.36 -8.59
C ARG A 113 -3.20 -14.65 -7.13
N ARG A 114 -3.20 -15.93 -6.73
CA ARG A 114 -2.79 -16.37 -5.41
C ARG A 114 -1.34 -15.95 -5.13
N LYS A 115 -0.41 -16.29 -6.03
CA LYS A 115 1.01 -15.90 -5.92
C LYS A 115 1.19 -14.38 -5.89
N VAL A 116 0.49 -13.63 -6.75
CA VAL A 116 0.54 -12.15 -6.73
C VAL A 116 0.06 -11.59 -5.39
N ALA A 117 -1.02 -12.14 -4.83
CA ALA A 117 -1.53 -11.68 -3.55
C ALA A 117 -0.60 -12.04 -2.37
N GLU A 118 0.12 -13.17 -2.45
CA GLU A 118 1.22 -13.50 -1.53
C GLU A 118 2.34 -12.45 -1.63
N PHE A 119 2.78 -12.07 -2.82
CA PHE A 119 3.77 -10.99 -2.99
C PHE A 119 3.26 -9.65 -2.44
N MET A 120 1.98 -9.32 -2.62
CA MET A 120 1.40 -8.11 -2.04
C MET A 120 1.48 -8.13 -0.50
N LYS A 121 1.20 -9.28 0.13
CA LYS A 121 1.33 -9.45 1.58
C LYS A 121 2.78 -9.34 2.04
N GLU A 122 3.72 -9.98 1.35
CA GLU A 122 5.14 -9.91 1.67
C GLU A 122 5.67 -8.48 1.53
N LEU A 123 5.27 -7.75 0.48
CA LEU A 123 5.59 -6.33 0.33
C LEU A 123 5.03 -5.50 1.50
N ALA A 124 3.80 -5.78 1.94
CA ALA A 124 3.19 -5.15 3.10
C ALA A 124 3.97 -5.42 4.40
N HIS A 125 4.49 -6.64 4.54
CA HIS A 125 5.31 -7.04 5.67
C HIS A 125 6.68 -6.36 5.65
N CYS A 126 7.35 -6.28 4.48
CA CYS A 126 8.58 -5.49 4.32
C CYS A 126 8.37 -4.03 4.72
N PHE A 127 7.27 -3.42 4.28
CA PHE A 127 6.91 -2.05 4.70
C PHE A 127 6.77 -1.95 6.23
N ASP A 128 6.06 -2.87 6.88
CA ASP A 128 5.89 -2.84 8.34
C ASP A 128 7.22 -2.98 9.08
N VAL A 129 8.10 -3.87 8.62
CA VAL A 129 9.45 -4.04 9.21
C VAL A 129 10.27 -2.77 9.07
N SER A 130 10.27 -2.14 7.88
CA SER A 130 10.94 -0.86 7.64
C SER A 130 10.39 0.25 8.52
N GLU A 131 9.07 0.32 8.68
CA GLU A 131 8.40 1.31 9.54
C GLU A 131 8.77 1.13 11.02
N GLN A 132 8.84 -0.13 11.48
CA GLN A 132 9.29 -0.45 12.83
C GLN A 132 10.75 -0.05 13.06
N ALA A 133 11.64 -0.33 12.10
CA ALA A 133 13.04 0.06 12.17
C ALA A 133 13.19 1.59 12.25
N HIS A 134 12.53 2.33 11.36
CA HIS A 134 12.51 3.79 11.34
C HIS A 134 12.00 4.38 12.67
N ARG A 135 10.88 3.86 13.18
CA ARG A 135 10.35 4.32 14.47
C ARG A 135 11.30 4.04 15.63
N LYS A 136 12.00 2.91 15.61
CA LYS A 136 12.97 2.55 16.66
C LYS A 136 14.14 3.53 16.65
N GLU A 137 14.69 3.84 15.48
CA GLU A 137 15.78 4.81 15.31
C GLU A 137 15.41 6.19 15.87
N HIS A 138 14.24 6.69 15.49
CA HIS A 138 13.74 7.98 15.97
C HIS A 138 13.03 7.92 17.32
N ARG A 139 13.08 6.78 18.03
CA ARG A 139 12.50 6.58 19.37
C ARG A 139 11.04 7.00 19.45
N LEU A 140 10.28 6.70 18.40
CA LEU A 140 8.84 6.95 18.26
C LEU A 140 7.99 5.80 18.82
N THR A 141 8.63 4.80 19.41
CA THR A 141 8.02 3.69 20.14
C THR A 141 8.37 3.74 21.63
N GLY A 142 7.54 3.12 22.47
CA GLY A 142 7.74 3.08 23.93
C GLY A 142 6.77 3.98 24.70
N ASN A 143 7.16 4.40 25.91
CA ASN A 143 6.31 5.19 26.79
C ASN A 143 6.01 6.58 26.18
N LYS A 144 4.76 7.03 26.30
CA LYS A 144 4.27 8.35 25.86
C LYS A 144 5.16 9.51 26.31
N ALA A 145 5.71 9.45 27.53
CA ALA A 145 6.62 10.50 28.02
C ALA A 145 7.91 10.58 27.20
N HIS A 146 8.51 9.43 26.88
CA HIS A 146 9.73 9.34 26.09
C HIS A 146 9.48 9.77 24.64
N VAL A 147 8.39 9.30 24.03
CA VAL A 147 8.00 9.73 22.67
C VAL A 147 7.76 11.24 22.60
N LYS A 148 7.10 11.82 23.61
CA LYS A 148 6.86 13.27 23.67
C LYS A 148 8.16 14.07 23.75
N GLN A 149 9.16 13.56 24.46
CA GLN A 149 10.48 14.19 24.58
C GLN A 149 11.21 14.21 23.24
N ASN A 150 11.21 13.09 22.51
CA ASN A 150 11.89 12.97 21.22
C ASN A 150 11.11 13.61 20.04
N HIS A 151 9.88 14.07 20.27
CA HIS A 151 9.04 14.64 19.23
C HIS A 151 9.62 15.95 18.65
N ALA A 152 10.35 16.73 19.46
CA ALA A 152 11.02 17.94 18.98
C ALA A 152 12.14 17.59 17.99
N ASP A 153 12.98 16.60 18.33
CA ASP A 153 14.08 16.14 17.49
C ASP A 153 13.56 15.50 16.19
N TYR A 154 12.50 14.68 16.29
CA TYR A 154 11.86 14.11 15.10
C TYR A 154 11.25 15.18 14.20
N ASN A 155 10.62 16.21 14.76
CA ASN A 155 10.13 17.34 13.97
C ASN A 155 11.26 18.11 13.28
N ALA A 156 12.39 18.32 13.96
CA ALA A 156 13.56 18.97 13.35
C ALA A 156 14.10 18.13 12.17
N PHE A 157 14.19 16.81 12.34
CA PHE A 157 14.51 15.87 11.27
C PHE A 157 13.53 15.99 10.08
N LEU A 158 12.22 16.02 10.34
CA LEU A 158 11.21 16.18 9.28
C LEU A 158 11.33 17.52 8.54
N VAL A 159 11.66 18.60 9.24
CA VAL A 159 11.88 19.92 8.63
C VAL A 159 13.10 19.89 7.72
N ALA A 160 14.21 19.32 8.18
CA ALA A 160 15.42 19.15 7.38
C ALA A 160 15.13 18.33 6.11
N ARG A 161 14.49 17.16 6.25
CA ARG A 161 14.10 16.31 5.11
C ARG A 161 13.18 17.02 4.11
N ARG A 162 12.22 17.81 4.59
CA ARG A 162 11.34 18.58 3.69
C ARG A 162 12.07 19.67 2.92
N SER A 163 13.17 20.20 3.45
CA SER A 163 13.99 21.19 2.76
C SER A 163 14.82 20.60 1.61
N GLU A 164 15.06 19.28 1.63
CA GLU A 164 15.72 18.53 0.56
C GLU A 164 14.78 18.15 -0.58
N LEU A 165 13.45 18.28 -0.39
CA LEU A 165 12.48 17.93 -1.42
C LEU A 165 12.56 18.90 -2.60
N PRO A 166 12.35 18.39 -3.84
CA PRO A 166 12.31 19.24 -5.03
C PRO A 166 11.28 20.36 -4.90
N SER A 167 11.62 21.55 -5.41
CA SER A 167 10.65 22.63 -5.55
C SER A 167 9.52 22.18 -6.47
N VAL A 168 8.30 22.17 -5.94
CA VAL A 168 7.09 21.85 -6.71
C VAL A 168 6.44 23.16 -7.14
N PRO A 169 6.15 23.37 -8.44
CA PRO A 169 5.49 24.58 -8.94
C PRO A 169 4.18 24.89 -8.18
N ALA A 170 3.69 26.12 -8.23
CA ALA A 170 2.39 26.46 -7.61
C ALA A 170 1.21 25.76 -8.33
N PRO A 171 0.07 25.50 -7.65
CA PRO A 171 -1.12 24.91 -8.27
C PRO A 171 -1.62 25.78 -9.42
N SER A 172 -1.84 25.17 -10.58
CA SER A 172 -2.48 25.84 -11.71
C SER A 172 -3.92 25.35 -11.83
N PRO A 173 -4.89 26.24 -12.12
CA PRO A 173 -6.23 25.81 -12.51
C PRO A 173 -6.25 24.87 -13.72
N LEU A 174 -5.21 24.93 -14.55
CA LEU A 174 -5.04 24.10 -15.75
C LEU A 174 -4.35 22.76 -15.49
N ASP A 175 -3.92 22.48 -14.24
CA ASP A 175 -3.26 21.21 -13.92
C ASP A 175 -4.18 20.03 -14.24
N THR A 176 -3.64 19.08 -14.99
CA THR A 176 -4.21 17.74 -15.22
C THR A 176 -4.35 16.97 -13.89
N LYS A 177 -5.11 15.87 -13.91
CA LYS A 177 -5.25 15.01 -12.72
C LYS A 177 -3.91 14.39 -12.34
N GLU A 178 -3.11 14.05 -13.33
CA GLU A 178 -1.78 13.45 -13.24
C GLU A 178 -0.79 14.45 -12.62
N GLU A 179 -0.80 15.71 -13.07
CA GLU A 179 0.03 16.77 -12.48
C GLU A 179 -0.35 17.07 -11.03
N LYS A 180 -1.64 17.06 -10.70
CA LYS A 180 -2.12 17.20 -9.31
C LYS A 180 -1.65 16.04 -8.43
N ALA A 181 -1.72 14.80 -8.92
CA ALA A 181 -1.27 13.61 -8.20
C ALA A 181 0.26 13.60 -8.01
N ALA A 182 1.02 13.92 -9.07
CA ALA A 182 2.48 14.00 -9.02
C ALA A 182 2.96 15.07 -8.03
N ARG A 183 2.31 16.25 -8.04
CA ARG A 183 2.56 17.35 -7.09
C ARG A 183 2.37 16.92 -5.64
N PHE A 184 1.31 16.15 -5.35
CA PHE A 184 1.08 15.63 -4.00
C PHE A 184 2.17 14.62 -3.61
N SER A 185 2.48 13.67 -4.50
CA SER A 185 3.51 12.64 -4.26
C SER A 185 4.90 13.22 -4.00
N LYS A 186 5.30 14.24 -4.77
CA LYS A 186 6.61 14.93 -4.62
C LYS A 186 6.77 15.66 -3.28
N ARG A 187 5.68 15.88 -2.54
CA ARG A 187 5.68 16.53 -1.22
C ARG A 187 5.68 15.54 -0.06
N LEU A 188 5.56 14.24 -0.34
CA LEU A 188 5.63 13.21 0.70
C LEU A 188 7.08 12.76 0.89
N LEU A 189 7.44 12.56 2.16
CA LEU A 189 8.76 12.05 2.54
C LEU A 189 8.83 10.54 2.33
N ARG A 190 9.98 10.08 1.85
CA ARG A 190 10.34 8.66 1.71
C ARG A 190 11.61 8.39 2.49
N LEU A 191 11.84 7.13 2.84
CA LEU A 191 13.15 6.69 3.30
C LEU A 191 14.20 6.96 2.22
N LEU A 192 15.37 7.44 2.65
CA LEU A 192 16.53 7.69 1.80
C LEU A 192 17.69 6.75 2.18
N PRO A 193 18.68 6.55 1.29
CA PRO A 193 19.88 5.78 1.62
C PRO A 193 20.51 6.26 2.95
N GLY A 194 20.71 5.32 3.88
CA GLY A 194 21.19 5.58 5.23
C GLY A 194 20.11 5.65 6.31
N ASP A 195 18.83 5.77 5.94
CA ASP A 195 17.73 5.67 6.89
C ASP A 195 17.50 4.20 7.30
N GLU A 196 17.17 4.00 8.58
CA GLU A 196 16.82 2.67 9.10
C GLU A 196 15.55 2.15 8.42
N GLY A 197 15.62 0.92 7.92
CA GLY A 197 14.56 0.30 7.14
C GLY A 197 14.61 0.58 5.63
N TYR A 198 15.49 1.46 5.14
CA TYR A 198 15.59 1.78 3.70
C TYR A 198 15.89 0.53 2.87
N ILE A 199 16.93 -0.23 3.24
CA ILE A 199 17.35 -1.42 2.49
C ILE A 199 16.22 -2.46 2.46
N THR A 200 15.57 -2.72 3.59
CA THR A 200 14.44 -3.68 3.66
C THR A 200 13.29 -3.26 2.77
N TRP A 201 12.97 -1.97 2.71
CA TRP A 201 11.88 -1.46 1.87
C TRP A 201 12.22 -1.59 0.39
N THR A 202 13.41 -1.14 0.00
CA THR A 202 13.89 -1.24 -1.39
C THR A 202 13.94 -2.68 -1.88
N LEU A 203 14.54 -3.59 -1.11
CA LEU A 203 14.56 -5.02 -1.44
C LEU A 203 13.15 -5.63 -1.50
N GLY A 204 12.23 -5.19 -0.64
CA GLY A 204 10.83 -5.62 -0.70
C GLY A 204 10.15 -5.22 -2.01
N LYS A 205 10.31 -3.95 -2.44
CA LYS A 205 9.79 -3.47 -3.73
C LYS A 205 10.38 -4.26 -4.90
N ARG A 206 11.70 -4.50 -4.87
CA ARG A 206 12.40 -5.28 -5.89
C ARG A 206 11.90 -6.73 -5.98
N ALA A 207 11.83 -7.41 -4.84
CA ALA A 207 11.36 -8.78 -4.76
C ALA A 207 9.90 -8.92 -5.22
N PHE A 208 9.05 -7.94 -4.92
CA PHE A 208 7.70 -7.88 -5.46
C PHE A 208 7.70 -7.80 -6.99
N PHE A 209 8.46 -6.86 -7.55
CA PHE A 209 8.53 -6.67 -9.01
C PHE A 209 9.03 -7.93 -9.72
N ASP A 210 10.18 -8.45 -9.28
CA ASP A 210 10.80 -9.64 -9.88
C ASP A 210 9.89 -10.88 -9.73
N GLY A 211 9.26 -11.05 -8.57
CA GLY A 211 8.34 -12.16 -8.31
C GLY A 211 7.08 -12.12 -9.18
N VAL A 212 6.46 -10.94 -9.34
CA VAL A 212 5.29 -10.80 -10.22
C VAL A 212 5.67 -11.00 -11.69
N SER A 213 6.77 -10.41 -12.14
CA SER A 213 7.32 -10.62 -13.49
C SER A 213 7.53 -12.12 -13.78
N GLN A 214 8.19 -12.84 -12.87
CA GLN A 214 8.41 -14.27 -13.00
C GLN A 214 7.10 -15.06 -13.11
N VAL A 215 6.12 -14.79 -12.24
CA VAL A 215 4.85 -15.52 -12.26
C VAL A 215 4.06 -15.28 -13.54
N VAL A 216 4.15 -14.08 -14.12
CA VAL A 216 3.51 -13.77 -15.41
C VAL A 216 4.19 -14.51 -16.56
N ARG A 217 5.52 -14.60 -16.57
CA ARG A 217 6.28 -15.38 -17.56
C ARG A 217 5.92 -16.87 -17.49
N GLU A 218 5.96 -17.46 -16.29
CA GLU A 218 5.60 -18.87 -16.07
C GLU A 218 4.17 -19.17 -16.57
N ALA A 219 3.23 -18.27 -16.33
CA ALA A 219 1.84 -18.43 -16.78
C ALA A 219 1.67 -18.32 -18.30
N GLN A 220 2.59 -17.66 -19.01
CA GLN A 220 2.60 -17.63 -20.47
C GLN A 220 3.25 -18.91 -21.03
N ASP A 221 4.37 -19.34 -20.48
CA ASP A 221 5.07 -20.57 -20.89
C ASP A 221 4.15 -21.79 -20.80
N ASP A 222 3.36 -21.89 -19.72
CA ASP A 222 2.36 -22.97 -19.57
C ASP A 222 1.32 -22.93 -20.71
N ARG A 223 0.81 -21.74 -21.07
CA ARG A 223 -0.17 -21.56 -22.16
C ARG A 223 0.41 -21.90 -23.54
N ASP A 224 1.65 -21.52 -23.79
CA ASP A 224 2.32 -21.77 -25.07
C ASP A 224 2.67 -23.26 -25.22
N SER A 225 2.98 -23.96 -24.11
CA SER A 225 3.22 -25.41 -24.11
C SER A 225 1.98 -26.24 -24.40
N ASP A 226 0.79 -25.75 -24.01
CA ASP A 226 -0.50 -26.39 -24.29
C ASP A 226 -1.00 -26.13 -25.72
N ASN A 227 -0.45 -25.13 -26.42
CA ASN A 227 -0.90 -24.70 -27.73
C ASN A 227 0.14 -25.07 -28.82
N ASP A 228 0.11 -26.32 -29.29
CA ASP A 228 0.95 -26.91 -30.37
C ASP A 228 0.92 -26.16 -31.73
N SER A 229 0.21 -25.03 -31.85
CA SER A 229 0.23 -24.16 -33.03
C SER A 229 1.39 -23.17 -32.94
N ASN A 230 2.41 -23.46 -33.74
CA ASN A 230 3.70 -22.80 -34.01
C ASN A 230 3.73 -21.25 -34.19
N VAL A 231 3.07 -20.48 -33.33
CA VAL A 231 3.20 -19.02 -33.21
C VAL A 231 3.57 -18.74 -31.76
N SER A 232 4.86 -18.93 -31.45
CA SER A 232 5.43 -18.42 -30.20
C SER A 232 5.33 -16.89 -30.24
N ILE A 233 4.28 -16.37 -29.63
CA ILE A 233 4.28 -15.00 -29.14
C ILE A 233 5.31 -15.03 -28.02
N GLY A 234 6.49 -14.44 -28.24
CA GLY A 234 7.64 -14.60 -27.34
C GLY A 234 7.25 -14.33 -25.87
N GLY A 235 7.81 -15.13 -24.94
CA GLY A 235 7.54 -15.04 -23.50
C GLY A 235 7.74 -13.65 -22.88
N ASP A 236 8.37 -12.74 -23.61
CA ASP A 236 8.57 -11.34 -23.23
C ASP A 236 7.30 -10.48 -23.45
N GLU A 237 6.38 -10.82 -24.37
CA GLU A 237 5.29 -9.90 -24.76
C GLU A 237 4.18 -9.75 -23.71
N LEU A 238 3.74 -10.83 -23.04
CA LEU A 238 2.73 -10.71 -21.97
C LEU A 238 3.32 -10.04 -20.74
N GLU A 239 4.54 -10.41 -20.37
CA GLU A 239 5.23 -9.83 -19.23
C GLU A 239 5.47 -8.33 -19.48
N GLU A 240 6.04 -7.95 -20.63
CA GLU A 240 6.25 -6.56 -21.01
C GLU A 240 4.93 -5.78 -20.93
N ARG A 241 3.86 -6.29 -21.53
CA ARG A 241 2.54 -5.65 -21.48
C ARG A 241 1.96 -5.54 -20.06
N THR A 242 2.24 -6.51 -19.20
CA THR A 242 1.76 -6.50 -17.81
C THR A 242 2.51 -5.48 -16.97
N MET A 243 3.83 -5.42 -17.18
CA MET A 243 4.75 -4.62 -16.37
C MET A 243 4.96 -3.20 -16.90
N ILE A 244 4.52 -2.88 -18.14
CA ILE A 244 4.68 -1.55 -18.76
C ILE A 244 4.08 -0.41 -17.93
N ASP A 245 2.99 -0.69 -17.24
CA ASP A 245 2.28 0.28 -16.38
C ASP A 245 2.68 0.15 -14.90
N PHE A 246 3.77 -0.54 -14.57
CA PHE A 246 4.21 -0.68 -13.18
C PHE A 246 4.45 0.71 -12.56
N PRO A 247 3.87 1.02 -11.39
CA PRO A 247 3.68 2.40 -10.96
C PRO A 247 4.91 3.03 -10.30
N LEU A 248 5.98 2.26 -10.06
CA LEU A 248 7.20 2.75 -9.45
C LEU A 248 8.35 2.76 -10.48
N PRO A 249 9.19 3.80 -10.50
CA PRO A 249 10.36 3.85 -11.36
C PRO A 249 11.35 2.74 -10.99
N LEU A 250 11.78 1.96 -11.98
CA LEU A 250 12.62 0.78 -11.78
C LEU A 250 14.03 1.14 -11.29
N GLU A 251 14.47 2.37 -11.58
CA GLU A 251 15.74 2.91 -11.11
C GLU A 251 15.74 3.23 -9.61
N GLU A 252 14.55 3.27 -8.98
CA GLU A 252 14.35 3.56 -7.55
C GLU A 252 13.95 2.32 -6.73
N ILE A 253 13.98 1.12 -7.33
CA ILE A 253 13.71 -0.17 -6.65
C ILE A 253 14.83 -1.19 -6.81
#